data_AF-A0A3M1GWC7-F1
#
_entry.id   AF-A0A3M1GWC7-F1
#
_cell.length_a   1.000
_cell.length_b   1.000
_cell.length_c   1.000
_cell.angle_alpha   90.00
_cell.angle_beta   90.00
_cell.angle_gamma   90.00
#
_symmetry.space_group_name_H-M   'P 1'
#
loop_
_entity.id
_entity.type
_entity.pdbx_description
1 polymer ?
#
loop_
_entity_poly.entity_id
_entity_poly.type
_entity_poly.pdbx_seq_one_letter_code
_entity_poly.pdbx_strand_id
1 'polypeptide(L)'
;MGKTDKTRPEAAENEQAAEQAVPAPDPATFGQPRLGLAGGVLANVLIVGVLLFALFTNSYGDMSPGTFLAKMFTAPDDLPEAVSSDFYYRSVQEDEWLEWGTFWGFVFAAGVSAFAGWRQWRRCRKLPWFLFGVTLFCVVFAGEEISWGQRLLSYRPPVYFLEHNFQQEFNFHNVIDTSTRKLLLKLIIVGYGVVLPLLGAIRPVRRIFALAGVVAPPVGLVPAFFLAYYAYTVYPWDFSGELAEFMIGFGFLFTAVRTAALFGPREAGGPPQPRRVALTIALAWLLVLGVGIGNAAISRSARAGNADLVRQAKQETEALAQDFLDYARRYRDGDLVTGCGLHKRLYRYMRKYGRTFLRRGRFARLVEQGLPEERAEFFLDPWNNPYWVRHYCDVEDDDPQHPQGRISVFVYSFGPNAKRDSTDFEIRGDDVGTYILRVRPDGAQK
;
A
#
# COMPACT_ATOMS: atom_id res chain seq x y z
N MET A 1 14.53 23.63 84.58
CA MET A 1 15.24 22.74 83.61
C MET A 1 14.17 21.93 82.87
N GLY A 2 14.22 21.83 81.53
CA GLY A 2 13.21 21.15 80.66
C GLY A 2 11.89 21.94 80.53
N LYS A 3 11.23 22.21 79.38
CA LYS A 3 11.16 21.58 78.03
C LYS A 3 10.75 20.10 78.08
N THR A 4 9.78 19.55 77.32
CA THR A 4 8.97 19.94 76.11
C THR A 4 7.89 18.84 75.88
N ASP A 5 6.73 18.94 75.20
CA ASP A 5 5.92 19.99 74.54
C ASP A 5 4.46 19.44 74.31
N LYS A 6 3.70 19.95 73.31
CA LYS A 6 2.39 19.54 72.73
C LYS A 6 2.21 18.01 72.45
N THR A 7 1.01 17.42 72.25
CA THR A 7 -0.16 17.87 71.44
C THR A 7 -1.55 17.33 71.88
N ARG A 8 -2.58 18.04 71.40
CA ARG A 8 -3.99 17.65 71.18
C ARG A 8 -4.39 18.31 69.83
N PRO A 9 -5.53 18.02 69.18
CA PRO A 9 -6.30 16.79 68.99
C PRO A 9 -6.26 16.30 67.51
N GLU A 10 -6.82 15.13 67.18
CA GLU A 10 -7.29 14.84 65.81
C GLU A 10 -8.69 14.20 65.81
N ALA A 11 -9.63 14.94 65.23
CA ALA A 11 -10.95 14.49 64.83
C ALA A 11 -11.28 15.17 63.50
N ALA A 12 -10.89 14.54 62.39
CA ALA A 12 -11.20 14.95 61.03
C ALA A 12 -10.93 13.78 60.05
N GLU A 13 -11.34 13.96 58.79
CA GLU A 13 -10.92 13.15 57.63
C GLU A 13 -11.34 11.68 57.59
N ASN A 14 -12.65 11.43 57.43
CA ASN A 14 -13.10 10.25 56.67
C ASN A 14 -14.35 10.52 55.81
N GLU A 15 -14.53 11.78 55.37
CA GLU A 15 -15.71 12.21 54.62
C GLU A 15 -15.37 13.31 53.58
N GLN A 16 -14.37 13.06 52.72
CA GLN A 16 -14.22 13.82 51.46
C GLN A 16 -13.30 13.18 50.40
N ALA A 17 -13.28 11.85 50.29
CA ALA A 17 -12.84 11.16 49.07
C ALA A 17 -13.92 11.25 47.97
N ALA A 18 -14.45 12.46 47.73
CA ALA A 18 -15.28 12.72 46.57
C ALA A 18 -14.39 12.58 45.33
N GLU A 19 -14.56 11.47 44.60
CA GLU A 19 -14.01 11.28 43.26
C GLU A 19 -14.33 12.55 42.46
N GLN A 20 -13.33 13.41 42.24
CA GLN A 20 -13.51 14.68 41.53
C GLN A 20 -13.91 14.33 40.11
N ALA A 21 -15.22 14.25 39.88
CA ALA A 21 -15.82 14.01 38.60
C ALA A 21 -15.42 15.18 37.69
N VAL A 22 -14.32 14.98 36.95
CA VAL A 22 -13.82 15.92 35.96
C VAL A 22 -15.02 16.28 35.09
N PRO A 23 -15.47 17.54 35.09
CA PRO A 23 -16.74 17.89 34.48
C PRO A 23 -16.73 17.43 33.03
N ALA A 24 -17.83 16.77 32.63
CA ALA A 24 -17.95 16.20 31.30
C ALA A 24 -17.54 17.26 30.27
N PRO A 25 -16.63 16.93 29.33
CA PRO A 25 -16.09 17.93 28.41
C PRO A 25 -17.25 18.60 27.68
N ASP A 26 -17.29 19.93 27.78
CA ASP A 26 -18.23 20.80 27.08
C ASP A 26 -18.41 20.27 25.63
N PRO A 27 -19.63 20.19 25.07
CA PRO A 27 -19.81 19.91 23.65
C PRO A 27 -18.98 20.85 22.73
N ALA A 28 -18.53 22.01 23.19
CA ALA A 28 -17.52 22.84 22.53
C ALA A 28 -16.11 22.22 22.50
N THR A 29 -15.69 21.39 23.45
CA THR A 29 -14.41 20.64 23.43
C THR A 29 -14.38 19.41 22.51
N PHE A 30 -15.53 18.91 22.07
CA PHE A 30 -15.60 18.08 20.84
C PHE A 30 -15.48 18.91 19.56
N GLY A 31 -15.59 20.24 19.68
CA GLY A 31 -15.31 21.16 18.59
C GLY A 31 -13.81 21.38 18.40
N GLN A 32 -13.36 21.33 17.15
CA GLN A 32 -11.96 21.50 16.82
C GLN A 32 -11.42 22.81 17.41
N PRO A 33 -10.34 22.77 18.23
CA PRO A 33 -9.64 23.97 18.61
C PRO A 33 -9.22 24.71 17.34
N ARG A 34 -9.54 26.01 17.25
CA ARG A 34 -9.05 26.88 16.17
C ARG A 34 -7.57 26.60 15.97
N LEU A 35 -7.17 26.30 14.73
CA LEU A 35 -5.80 25.88 14.44
C LEU A 35 -4.80 26.91 14.99
N GLY A 36 -3.79 26.43 15.71
CA GLY A 36 -2.46 26.94 15.43
C GLY A 36 -2.09 26.46 14.03
N LEU A 37 -2.07 27.36 13.04
CA LEU A 37 -1.92 27.01 11.61
C LEU A 37 -0.76 26.03 11.38
N ALA A 38 0.34 26.21 12.11
CA ALA A 38 1.57 25.40 12.03
C ALA A 38 1.36 23.88 12.00
N GLY A 39 0.43 23.30 12.78
CA GLY A 39 0.26 21.85 12.84
C GLY A 39 -0.39 21.26 11.57
N GLY A 40 -1.38 21.97 11.02
CA GLY A 40 -1.99 21.61 9.73
C GLY A 40 -1.04 21.91 8.58
N VAL A 41 -0.41 23.09 8.57
CA VAL A 41 0.56 23.48 7.54
C VAL A 41 1.70 22.47 7.46
N LEU A 42 2.31 22.06 8.57
CA LEU A 42 3.37 21.05 8.55
C LEU A 42 2.90 19.70 8.01
N ALA A 43 1.71 19.22 8.42
CA ALA A 43 1.16 17.97 7.92
C ALA A 43 0.91 18.00 6.40
N ASN A 44 0.41 19.12 5.86
CA ASN A 44 0.31 19.30 4.42
C ASN A 44 1.70 19.38 3.77
N VAL A 45 2.65 20.15 4.33
CA VAL A 45 4.02 20.25 3.78
C VAL A 45 4.73 18.89 3.73
N LEU A 46 4.52 18.01 4.71
CA LEU A 46 5.08 16.66 4.68
C LEU A 46 4.42 15.77 3.62
N ILE A 47 3.09 15.76 3.52
CA ILE A 47 2.35 14.95 2.53
C ILE A 47 2.56 15.48 1.09
N VAL A 48 2.50 16.80 0.90
CA VAL A 48 2.88 17.48 -0.34
C VAL A 48 4.37 17.25 -0.63
N GLY A 49 5.22 17.18 0.38
CA GLY A 49 6.64 16.86 0.26
C GLY A 49 6.90 15.47 -0.31
N VAL A 50 6.09 14.47 0.05
CA VAL A 50 6.14 13.14 -0.58
C VAL A 50 5.78 13.22 -2.07
N LEU A 51 4.73 13.97 -2.42
CA LEU A 51 4.32 14.16 -3.82
C LEU A 51 5.34 15.00 -4.63
N LEU A 52 5.91 16.05 -4.04
CA LEU A 52 6.98 16.85 -4.65
C LEU A 52 8.30 16.07 -4.79
N PHE A 53 8.59 15.15 -3.88
CA PHE A 53 9.73 14.24 -3.99
C PHE A 53 9.50 13.23 -5.12
N ALA A 54 8.33 12.59 -5.19
CA ALA A 54 7.95 11.74 -6.31
C ALA A 54 8.08 12.50 -7.65
N LEU A 55 7.52 13.71 -7.74
CA LEU A 55 7.67 14.61 -8.89
C LEU A 55 9.13 14.87 -9.27
N PHE A 56 9.95 15.30 -8.30
CA PHE A 56 11.34 15.64 -8.56
C PHE A 56 12.16 14.42 -8.98
N THR A 57 11.90 13.25 -8.40
CA THR A 57 12.55 12.01 -8.81
C THR A 57 12.06 11.50 -10.16
N ASN A 58 10.81 11.77 -10.55
CA ASN A 58 10.25 11.32 -11.84
C ASN A 58 10.56 12.28 -13.01
N SER A 59 10.82 13.56 -12.74
CA SER A 59 11.29 14.56 -13.73
C SER A 59 12.77 14.38 -14.11
N TYR A 60 13.15 13.22 -14.67
CA TYR A 60 14.36 13.08 -15.49
C TYR A 60 13.98 13.04 -16.98
N GLY A 61 13.60 14.21 -17.49
CA GLY A 61 13.18 14.43 -18.88
C GLY A 61 12.51 15.80 -19.08
N ASP A 62 13.33 16.85 -19.16
CA ASP A 62 13.06 18.26 -19.56
C ASP A 62 11.86 19.04 -18.97
N MET A 63 10.93 18.42 -18.24
CA MET A 63 9.76 19.10 -17.68
C MET A 63 10.03 19.67 -16.29
N SER A 64 10.09 21.01 -16.21
CA SER A 64 10.25 21.73 -14.95
C SER A 64 9.08 21.49 -13.99
N PRO A 65 9.28 21.56 -12.65
CA PRO A 65 8.20 21.40 -11.68
C PRO A 65 7.03 22.38 -11.89
N GLY A 66 7.31 23.61 -12.36
CA GLY A 66 6.28 24.58 -12.69
C GLY A 66 5.45 24.19 -13.92
N THR A 67 6.10 23.61 -14.94
CA THR A 67 5.43 23.10 -16.15
C THR A 67 4.54 21.89 -15.82
N PHE A 68 5.01 20.99 -14.94
CA PHE A 68 4.19 19.88 -14.46
C PHE A 68 2.97 20.39 -13.68
N LEU A 69 3.17 21.27 -12.68
CA LEU A 69 2.04 21.82 -11.90
C LEU A 69 1.03 22.55 -12.80
N ALA A 70 1.49 23.28 -13.82
CA ALA A 70 0.60 23.90 -14.80
C ALA A 70 -0.23 22.84 -15.56
N LYS A 71 0.42 21.85 -16.18
CA LYS A 71 -0.27 20.76 -16.91
C LYS A 71 -1.25 20.00 -16.03
N MET A 72 -0.83 19.68 -14.80
CA MET A 72 -1.64 19.02 -13.77
C MET A 72 -2.96 19.78 -13.52
N PHE A 73 -2.99 21.11 -13.60
CA PHE A 73 -4.22 21.89 -13.42
C PHE A 73 -4.99 22.23 -14.71
N THR A 74 -4.45 21.99 -15.91
CA THR A 74 -5.08 22.43 -17.17
C THR A 74 -5.79 21.34 -17.98
N ALA A 75 -5.33 20.09 -17.97
CA ALA A 75 -6.05 18.95 -18.56
C ALA A 75 -5.43 17.61 -18.09
N PRO A 76 -6.20 16.68 -17.48
CA PRO A 76 -5.69 15.35 -17.12
C PRO A 76 -5.29 14.50 -18.33
N ASP A 77 -5.99 14.67 -19.45
CA ASP A 77 -5.92 13.77 -20.62
C ASP A 77 -4.69 14.01 -21.52
N ASP A 78 -3.97 15.13 -21.33
CA ASP A 78 -2.77 15.54 -22.12
C ASP A 78 -1.45 15.35 -21.35
N LEU A 79 -1.46 14.60 -20.23
CA LEU A 79 -0.22 14.20 -19.57
C LEU A 79 0.45 13.08 -20.40
N PRO A 80 1.66 13.28 -20.94
CA PRO A 80 2.37 12.19 -21.61
C PRO A 80 2.62 11.07 -20.60
N GLU A 81 2.51 9.82 -21.06
CA GLU A 81 2.82 8.61 -20.30
C GLU A 81 4.29 8.68 -19.83
N ALA A 82 4.49 9.20 -18.63
CA ALA A 82 5.80 9.69 -18.24
C ALA A 82 6.69 8.50 -17.84
N VAL A 83 7.73 8.28 -18.65
CA VAL A 83 8.78 7.28 -18.47
C VAL A 83 9.17 7.20 -16.99
N SER A 84 8.88 6.06 -16.37
CA SER A 84 9.07 5.88 -14.94
C SER A 84 10.55 6.00 -14.60
N SER A 85 10.92 6.99 -13.78
CA SER A 85 12.29 7.12 -13.34
C SER A 85 12.69 5.92 -12.49
N ASP A 86 13.97 5.56 -12.59
CA ASP A 86 14.56 4.42 -11.90
C ASP A 86 14.32 4.46 -10.38
N PHE A 87 14.25 5.66 -9.77
CA PHE A 87 13.96 5.79 -8.34
C PHE A 87 12.45 5.68 -8.01
N TYR A 88 11.57 6.38 -8.75
CA TYR A 88 10.13 6.31 -8.47
C TYR A 88 9.61 4.90 -8.70
N TYR A 89 9.95 4.30 -9.86
CA TYR A 89 9.55 2.94 -10.21
C TYR A 89 10.00 1.91 -9.17
N ARG A 90 11.24 1.98 -8.69
CA ARG A 90 11.75 1.11 -7.62
C ARG A 90 11.09 1.33 -6.26
N SER A 91 10.53 2.52 -6.01
CA SER A 91 9.88 2.85 -4.75
C SER A 91 8.47 2.30 -4.65
N VAL A 92 7.74 2.26 -5.78
CA VAL A 92 6.35 1.77 -5.91
C VAL A 92 6.25 0.27 -6.23
N GLN A 93 7.31 -0.50 -5.99
CA GLN A 93 7.24 -1.97 -6.11
C GLN A 93 6.59 -2.58 -4.86
N GLU A 94 6.07 -3.79 -5.03
CA GLU A 94 5.65 -4.66 -3.92
C GLU A 94 6.82 -4.86 -2.95
N ASP A 95 6.55 -4.94 -1.65
CA ASP A 95 7.52 -5.10 -0.56
C ASP A 95 8.63 -4.02 -0.45
N GLU A 96 8.49 -2.88 -1.13
CA GLU A 96 9.39 -1.73 -1.01
C GLU A 96 8.89 -0.66 -0.02
N TRP A 97 9.71 0.37 0.20
CA TRP A 97 9.54 1.30 1.32
C TRP A 97 8.24 2.12 1.31
N LEU A 98 7.57 2.27 0.16
CA LEU A 98 6.24 2.91 0.09
C LEU A 98 5.16 2.00 0.68
N GLU A 99 5.02 0.75 0.21
CA GLU A 99 4.06 -0.23 0.72
C GLU A 99 4.28 -0.48 2.23
N TRP A 100 5.53 -0.73 2.65
CA TRP A 100 5.87 -0.84 4.07
C TRP A 100 5.60 0.45 4.84
N GLY A 101 5.77 1.61 4.20
CA GLY A 101 5.42 2.91 4.75
C GLY A 101 3.91 3.07 4.97
N THR A 102 3.08 2.63 4.02
CA THR A 102 1.61 2.62 4.13
C THR A 102 1.17 1.72 5.26
N PHE A 103 1.68 0.48 5.29
CA PHE A 103 1.48 -0.49 6.36
C PHE A 103 1.76 0.12 7.74
N TRP A 104 2.96 0.68 7.94
CA TRP A 104 3.33 1.28 9.22
C TRP A 104 2.55 2.55 9.54
N GLY A 105 2.20 3.35 8.54
CA GLY A 105 1.30 4.49 8.67
C GLY A 105 -0.05 4.09 9.26
N PHE A 106 -0.68 3.05 8.71
CA PHE A 106 -1.93 2.51 9.21
C PHE A 106 -1.78 1.80 10.57
N VAL A 107 -0.72 1.02 10.82
CA VAL A 107 -0.46 0.38 12.12
C VAL A 107 -0.31 1.41 13.24
N PHE A 108 0.47 2.47 13.02
CA PHE A 108 0.59 3.54 14.01
C PHE A 108 -0.71 4.36 14.14
N ALA A 109 -1.44 4.60 13.05
CA ALA A 109 -2.76 5.23 13.11
C ALA A 109 -3.75 4.41 13.95
N ALA A 110 -3.74 3.08 13.80
CA ALA A 110 -4.54 2.16 14.59
C ALA A 110 -4.18 2.23 16.08
N GLY A 111 -2.90 2.07 16.43
CA GLY A 111 -2.44 2.11 17.82
C GLY A 111 -2.73 3.45 18.52
N VAL A 112 -2.49 4.57 17.83
CA VAL A 112 -2.78 5.91 18.36
C VAL A 112 -4.30 6.15 18.48
N SER A 113 -5.10 5.66 17.53
CA SER A 113 -6.58 5.75 17.60
C SER A 113 -7.16 4.89 18.72
N ALA A 114 -6.64 3.68 18.93
CA ALA A 114 -7.04 2.79 20.01
C ALA A 114 -6.76 3.42 21.37
N PHE A 115 -5.57 4.00 21.52
CA PHE A 115 -5.16 4.72 22.73
C PHE A 115 -6.00 5.99 22.96
N ALA A 116 -6.31 6.75 21.91
CA ALA A 116 -7.23 7.88 21.97
C ALA A 116 -8.64 7.45 22.41
N GLY A 117 -9.16 6.34 21.86
CA GLY A 117 -10.42 5.72 22.24
C GLY A 117 -10.44 5.30 23.72
N TRP A 118 -9.42 4.57 24.17
CA TRP A 118 -9.27 4.20 25.59
C TRP A 118 -9.25 5.44 26.51
N ARG A 119 -8.52 6.50 26.15
CA ARG A 119 -8.50 7.76 26.91
C ARG A 119 -9.83 8.52 26.85
N GLN A 120 -10.57 8.44 25.76
CA GLN A 120 -11.92 8.99 25.63
C GLN A 120 -12.89 8.24 26.55
N TRP A 121 -12.86 6.90 26.54
CA TRP A 121 -13.67 6.04 27.40
C TRP A 121 -13.42 6.32 28.89
N ARG A 122 -12.14 6.34 29.32
CA ARG A 122 -11.76 6.61 30.72
C ARG A 122 -12.27 7.96 31.24
N ARG A 123 -12.29 9.01 30.40
CA ARG A 123 -12.78 10.36 30.81
C ARG A 123 -14.27 10.56 30.64
N CYS A 124 -14.84 10.15 29.51
CA CYS A 124 -16.22 10.48 29.15
C CYS A 124 -17.21 9.40 29.61
N ARG A 125 -16.72 8.22 30.03
CA ARG A 125 -17.47 6.99 30.35
C ARG A 125 -18.45 6.53 29.25
N LYS A 126 -18.34 7.07 28.03
CA LYS A 126 -19.06 6.66 26.81
C LYS A 126 -18.21 5.69 25.98
N LEU A 127 -18.86 4.78 25.26
CA LEU A 127 -18.22 3.88 24.30
C LEU A 127 -17.61 4.70 23.14
N PRO A 128 -16.29 4.64 22.90
CA PRO A 128 -15.61 5.44 21.87
C PRO A 128 -15.69 4.74 20.50
N TRP A 129 -16.90 4.32 20.11
CA TRP A 129 -17.13 3.42 18.96
C TRP A 129 -16.48 3.92 17.67
N PHE A 130 -16.49 5.23 17.43
CA PHE A 130 -15.90 5.81 16.22
C PHE A 130 -14.38 5.63 16.17
N LEU A 131 -13.67 5.82 17.30
CA LEU A 131 -12.21 5.65 17.35
C LEU A 131 -11.80 4.19 17.31
N PHE A 132 -12.60 3.29 17.88
CA PHE A 132 -12.41 1.84 17.71
C PHE A 132 -12.75 1.38 16.28
N GLY A 133 -13.73 2.00 15.63
CA GLY A 133 -14.02 1.80 14.20
C GLY A 133 -12.86 2.23 13.30
N VAL A 134 -12.28 3.41 13.53
CA VAL A 134 -11.05 3.87 12.85
C VAL A 134 -9.87 2.94 13.15
N THR A 135 -9.73 2.45 14.38
CA THR A 135 -8.71 1.45 14.73
C THR A 135 -8.86 0.19 13.91
N LEU A 136 -10.06 -0.41 13.88
CA LEU A 136 -10.34 -1.63 13.13
C LEU A 136 -10.12 -1.42 11.62
N PHE A 137 -10.60 -0.30 11.08
CA PHE A 137 -10.37 0.10 9.70
C PHE A 137 -8.87 0.13 9.36
N CYS A 138 -8.05 0.80 10.17
CA CYS A 138 -6.61 0.90 9.96
C CYS A 138 -5.90 -0.47 10.11
N VAL A 139 -6.34 -1.35 11.03
CA VAL A 139 -5.78 -2.72 11.13
C VAL A 139 -6.10 -3.53 9.88
N VAL A 140 -7.33 -3.46 9.37
CA VAL A 140 -7.73 -4.16 8.15
C VAL A 140 -6.98 -3.61 6.93
N PHE A 141 -6.87 -2.29 6.78
CA PHE A 141 -6.10 -1.69 5.68
C PHE A 141 -4.61 -2.05 5.73
N ALA A 142 -3.98 -2.03 6.91
CA ALA A 142 -2.61 -2.53 7.06
C ALA A 142 -2.49 -4.03 6.71
N GLY A 143 -3.48 -4.85 7.10
CA GLY A 143 -3.51 -6.27 6.72
C GLY A 143 -3.59 -6.46 5.21
N GLU A 144 -4.52 -5.76 4.54
CA GLU A 144 -4.70 -5.81 3.09
C GLU A 144 -3.45 -5.39 2.32
N GLU A 145 -2.79 -4.29 2.73
CA GLU A 145 -1.59 -3.73 2.09
C GLU A 145 -0.50 -4.79 1.85
N ILE A 146 -0.18 -5.58 2.88
CA ILE A 146 0.88 -6.60 2.81
C ILE A 146 0.36 -8.02 2.54
N SER A 147 -0.84 -8.15 1.97
CA SER A 147 -1.53 -9.43 1.73
C SER A 147 -1.56 -10.33 2.97
N TRP A 148 -1.88 -9.74 4.12
CA TRP A 148 -1.88 -10.33 5.47
C TRP A 148 -0.61 -11.11 5.79
N GLY A 149 0.53 -10.61 5.32
CA GLY A 149 1.85 -11.19 5.55
C GLY A 149 2.17 -12.42 4.69
N GLN A 150 1.37 -12.72 3.65
CA GLN A 150 1.62 -13.83 2.71
C GLN A 150 3.06 -13.82 2.22
N ARG A 151 3.53 -12.71 1.64
CA ARG A 151 4.88 -12.60 1.05
C ARG A 151 5.99 -12.55 2.11
N LEU A 152 5.68 -12.14 3.35
CA LEU A 152 6.63 -12.15 4.46
C LEU A 152 6.88 -13.56 5.02
N LEU A 153 5.80 -14.35 5.12
CA LEU A 153 5.82 -15.70 5.70
C LEU A 153 5.89 -16.80 4.63
N SER A 154 5.87 -16.42 3.34
CA SER A 154 5.82 -17.28 2.16
C SER A 154 4.75 -18.39 2.21
N TYR A 155 3.62 -18.15 2.88
CA TYR A 155 2.52 -19.13 2.94
C TYR A 155 1.65 -19.07 1.68
N ARG A 156 1.02 -20.20 1.34
CA ARG A 156 0.11 -20.30 0.21
C ARG A 156 -1.28 -19.74 0.58
N PRO A 157 -1.86 -18.80 -0.19
CA PRO A 157 -3.25 -18.37 -0.02
C PRO A 157 -4.25 -19.53 -0.12
N PRO A 158 -5.42 -19.46 0.57
CA PRO A 158 -6.49 -20.44 0.40
C PRO A 158 -6.97 -20.50 -1.07
N VAL A 159 -7.45 -21.68 -1.50
CA VAL A 159 -7.85 -21.96 -2.90
C VAL A 159 -8.79 -20.89 -3.47
N TYR A 160 -9.77 -20.43 -2.69
CA TYR A 160 -10.69 -19.36 -3.10
C TYR A 160 -9.97 -18.11 -3.63
N PHE A 161 -8.90 -17.69 -2.95
CA PHE A 161 -8.10 -16.53 -3.34
C PHE A 161 -7.28 -16.83 -4.60
N LEU A 162 -6.61 -17.99 -4.66
CA LEU A 162 -5.86 -18.40 -5.85
C LEU A 162 -6.72 -18.47 -7.12
N GLU A 163 -8.01 -18.81 -6.98
CA GLU A 163 -8.97 -18.83 -8.08
C GLU A 163 -9.51 -17.46 -8.47
N HIS A 164 -9.94 -16.65 -7.49
CA HIS A 164 -10.76 -15.46 -7.71
C HIS A 164 -9.94 -14.17 -7.67
N ASN A 165 -8.99 -14.04 -6.73
CA ASN A 165 -8.14 -12.87 -6.56
C ASN A 165 -7.35 -12.57 -7.85
N PHE A 166 -7.34 -11.30 -8.30
CA PHE A 166 -6.64 -10.87 -9.50
C PHE A 166 -5.11 -11.04 -9.42
N GLN A 167 -4.56 -10.95 -8.21
CA GLN A 167 -3.15 -11.13 -7.94
C GLN A 167 -2.75 -12.55 -7.51
N GLN A 168 -3.72 -13.44 -7.28
CA GLN A 168 -3.52 -14.75 -6.62
C GLN A 168 -2.95 -14.61 -5.19
N GLU A 169 -3.33 -13.53 -4.50
CA GLU A 169 -2.85 -13.20 -3.16
C GLU A 169 -3.96 -13.31 -2.10
N PHE A 170 -3.57 -13.44 -0.84
CA PHE A 170 -4.49 -13.43 0.30
C PHE A 170 -4.75 -11.97 0.74
N ASN A 171 -5.53 -11.26 -0.08
CA ASN A 171 -6.15 -9.97 0.24
C ASN A 171 -7.58 -9.95 -0.35
N PHE A 172 -8.48 -9.16 0.24
CA PHE A 172 -9.86 -9.03 -0.23
C PHE A 172 -10.00 -8.02 -1.38
N HIS A 173 -9.22 -6.95 -1.40
CA HIS A 173 -9.35 -5.85 -2.36
C HIS A 173 -9.01 -6.22 -3.82
N ASN A 174 -8.33 -7.35 -4.09
CA ASN A 174 -8.12 -7.87 -5.46
C ASN A 174 -9.10 -8.99 -5.85
N VAL A 175 -10.01 -9.40 -4.95
CA VAL A 175 -11.19 -10.22 -5.31
C VAL A 175 -12.28 -9.32 -5.92
N ILE A 176 -12.37 -8.08 -5.44
CA ILE A 176 -13.26 -7.02 -5.97
C ILE A 176 -12.71 -6.51 -7.32
N ASP A 177 -13.61 -6.14 -8.23
CA ASP A 177 -13.20 -5.55 -9.51
C ASP A 177 -12.51 -4.17 -9.34
N THR A 178 -11.63 -3.84 -10.28
CA THR A 178 -10.82 -2.61 -10.22
C THR A 178 -11.65 -1.33 -10.17
N SER A 179 -12.84 -1.29 -10.78
CA SER A 179 -13.68 -0.08 -10.79
C SER A 179 -14.35 0.14 -9.44
N THR A 180 -14.90 -0.92 -8.84
CA THR A 180 -15.49 -0.89 -7.50
C THR A 180 -14.41 -0.60 -6.45
N ARG A 181 -13.22 -1.21 -6.53
CA ARG A 181 -12.10 -0.87 -5.63
C ARG A 181 -11.74 0.61 -5.72
N LYS A 182 -11.51 1.13 -6.93
CA LYS A 182 -11.16 2.54 -7.15
C LYS A 182 -12.26 3.48 -6.61
N LEU A 183 -13.54 3.12 -6.79
CA LEU A 183 -14.65 3.89 -6.24
C LEU A 183 -14.69 3.86 -4.71
N LEU A 184 -14.54 2.69 -4.08
CA LEU A 184 -14.54 2.54 -2.63
C LEU A 184 -13.43 3.37 -1.98
N LEU A 185 -12.20 3.32 -2.51
CA LEU A 185 -11.12 4.13 -1.97
C LEU A 185 -11.38 5.63 -2.14
N LYS A 186 -11.85 6.08 -3.31
CA LYS A 186 -12.26 7.48 -3.52
C LYS A 186 -13.34 7.94 -2.52
N LEU A 187 -14.34 7.11 -2.26
CA LEU A 187 -15.39 7.38 -1.26
C LEU A 187 -14.85 7.45 0.16
N ILE A 188 -13.86 6.62 0.52
CA ILE A 188 -13.17 6.70 1.82
C ILE A 188 -12.40 8.02 1.93
N ILE A 189 -11.56 8.37 0.93
CA ILE A 189 -10.74 9.59 0.96
C ILE A 189 -11.62 10.84 1.05
N VAL A 190 -12.62 10.95 0.18
CA VAL A 190 -13.51 12.12 0.14
C VAL A 190 -14.44 12.13 1.35
N GLY A 191 -15.05 11.00 1.70
CA GLY A 191 -16.00 10.88 2.81
C GLY A 191 -15.35 11.20 4.15
N TYR A 192 -14.27 10.51 4.50
CA TYR A 192 -13.56 10.69 5.76
C TYR A 192 -12.67 11.94 5.75
N GLY A 193 -11.85 12.12 4.72
CA GLY A 193 -10.79 13.14 4.67
C GLY A 193 -11.23 14.55 4.25
N VAL A 194 -12.39 14.69 3.59
CA VAL A 194 -12.87 15.98 3.06
C VAL A 194 -14.26 16.34 3.59
N VAL A 195 -15.27 15.49 3.37
CA VAL A 195 -16.67 15.77 3.73
C VAL A 195 -16.86 15.80 5.24
N LEU A 196 -16.40 14.79 5.96
CA LEU A 196 -16.54 14.70 7.42
C LEU A 196 -15.90 15.88 8.18
N PRO A 197 -14.65 16.32 7.91
CA PRO A 197 -14.08 17.53 8.51
C PRO A 197 -14.86 18.81 8.19
N LEU A 198 -15.27 19.01 6.92
CA LEU A 198 -16.01 20.21 6.50
C LEU A 198 -17.39 20.28 7.17
N LEU A 199 -18.13 19.16 7.22
CA LEU A 199 -19.37 19.05 7.98
C LEU A 199 -19.12 19.28 9.49
N GLY A 200 -18.02 18.75 10.03
CA GLY A 200 -17.60 18.96 11.42
C GLY A 200 -17.25 20.41 11.77
N ALA A 201 -16.98 21.27 10.79
CA ALA A 201 -16.79 22.71 11.01
C ALA A 201 -18.13 23.43 11.31
N ILE A 202 -19.24 22.95 10.75
CA ILE A 202 -20.57 23.55 10.83
C ILE A 202 -21.14 23.39 12.25
N ARG A 203 -21.47 24.50 12.93
CA ARG A 203 -21.85 24.53 14.35
C ARG A 203 -22.96 23.54 14.76
N PRO A 204 -24.13 23.46 14.10
CA PRO A 204 -25.16 22.49 14.44
C PRO A 204 -24.72 21.04 14.21
N VAL A 205 -24.09 20.73 13.08
CA VAL A 205 -23.62 19.37 12.74
C VAL A 205 -22.57 18.89 13.76
N ARG A 206 -21.67 19.78 14.19
CA ARG A 206 -20.68 19.50 15.23
C ARG A 206 -21.29 19.10 16.58
N ARG A 207 -22.47 19.64 16.94
CA ARG A 207 -23.23 19.18 18.12
C ARG A 207 -23.77 17.77 17.92
N ILE A 208 -24.28 17.46 16.73
CA ILE A 208 -24.76 16.11 16.38
C ILE A 208 -23.59 15.12 16.46
N PHE A 209 -22.41 15.44 15.91
CA PHE A 209 -21.22 14.60 16.01
C PHE A 209 -20.79 14.36 17.47
N ALA A 210 -20.77 15.41 18.31
CA ALA A 210 -20.44 15.29 19.73
C ALA A 210 -21.44 14.40 20.50
N LEU A 211 -22.73 14.47 20.17
CA LEU A 211 -23.77 13.60 20.73
C LEU A 211 -23.60 12.15 20.27
N ALA A 212 -23.37 11.94 18.97
CA ALA A 212 -23.16 10.65 18.35
C ALA A 212 -21.79 10.01 18.69
N GLY A 213 -20.83 10.76 19.23
CA GLY A 213 -19.47 10.29 19.50
C GLY A 213 -18.55 10.22 18.27
N VAL A 214 -18.94 10.86 17.17
CA VAL A 214 -18.17 10.94 15.91
C VAL A 214 -17.01 11.92 16.07
N VAL A 215 -15.80 11.51 15.66
CA VAL A 215 -14.58 12.31 15.77
C VAL A 215 -14.04 12.62 14.37
N ALA A 216 -14.52 13.72 13.79
CA ALA A 216 -14.11 14.15 12.45
C ALA A 216 -12.61 14.51 12.39
N PRO A 217 -11.91 14.17 11.28
CA PRO A 217 -10.53 14.60 11.04
C PRO A 217 -10.32 16.12 11.16
N PRO A 218 -9.11 16.61 11.45
CA PRO A 218 -8.81 18.04 11.46
C PRO A 218 -9.08 18.70 10.11
N VAL A 219 -9.80 19.83 10.08
CA VAL A 219 -10.05 20.59 8.83
C VAL A 219 -8.75 20.99 8.13
N GLY A 220 -7.67 21.19 8.90
CA GLY A 220 -6.34 21.45 8.36
C GLY A 220 -5.74 20.32 7.52
N LEU A 221 -6.28 19.09 7.53
CA LEU A 221 -5.82 17.98 6.67
C LEU A 221 -6.61 17.82 5.38
N VAL A 222 -7.69 18.61 5.19
CA VAL A 222 -8.51 18.57 3.97
C VAL A 222 -7.69 18.72 2.68
N PRO A 223 -6.70 19.63 2.56
CA PRO A 223 -5.92 19.76 1.33
C PRO A 223 -5.05 18.52 1.05
N ALA A 224 -4.49 17.90 2.07
CA ALA A 224 -3.69 16.67 1.94
C ALA A 224 -4.55 15.47 1.47
N PHE A 225 -5.73 15.27 2.06
CA PHE A 225 -6.67 14.23 1.60
C PHE A 225 -7.21 14.52 0.21
N PHE A 226 -7.50 15.79 -0.11
CA PHE A 226 -7.91 16.18 -1.47
C PHE A 226 -6.80 15.92 -2.49
N LEU A 227 -5.52 16.20 -2.15
CA LEU A 227 -4.39 15.92 -3.01
C LEU A 227 -4.19 14.40 -3.23
N ALA A 228 -4.37 13.57 -2.20
CA ALA A 228 -4.35 12.12 -2.35
C ALA A 228 -5.48 11.61 -3.26
N TYR A 229 -6.72 12.12 -3.07
CA TYR A 229 -7.84 11.85 -3.97
C TYR A 229 -7.54 12.27 -5.42
N TYR A 230 -6.90 13.43 -5.59
CA TYR A 230 -6.56 13.99 -6.88
C TYR A 230 -5.50 13.14 -7.60
N ALA A 231 -4.39 12.82 -6.92
CA ALA A 231 -3.34 11.94 -7.43
C ALA A 231 -3.90 10.56 -7.83
N TYR A 232 -4.78 9.97 -6.99
CA TYR A 232 -5.45 8.70 -7.30
C TYR A 232 -6.48 8.79 -8.44
N THR A 233 -7.00 9.98 -8.72
CA THR A 233 -8.02 10.20 -9.76
C THR A 233 -7.43 10.52 -11.11
N VAL A 234 -6.41 11.38 -11.17
CA VAL A 234 -5.65 11.68 -12.39
C VAL A 234 -4.73 10.53 -12.75
N TYR A 235 -4.17 9.83 -11.75
CA TYR A 235 -3.24 8.72 -11.94
C TYR A 235 -2.06 9.10 -12.87
N PRO A 236 -1.29 10.16 -12.55
CA PRO A 236 -0.34 10.78 -13.46
C PRO A 236 0.84 9.88 -13.89
N TRP A 237 1.07 8.79 -13.17
CA TRP A 237 2.13 7.80 -13.42
C TRP A 237 1.63 6.38 -13.16
N ASP A 238 2.31 5.41 -13.76
CA ASP A 238 2.20 4.02 -13.35
C ASP A 238 2.37 3.86 -11.83
N PHE A 239 1.53 3.03 -11.22
CA PHE A 239 1.51 2.78 -9.78
C PHE A 239 1.30 4.05 -8.91
N SER A 240 0.64 5.09 -9.43
CA SER A 240 0.16 6.25 -8.63
C SER A 240 -0.81 5.86 -7.49
N GLY A 241 -1.34 4.63 -7.50
CA GLY A 241 -2.10 4.04 -6.40
C GLY A 241 -1.29 4.01 -5.09
N GLU A 242 -0.14 3.34 -5.12
CA GLU A 242 0.78 3.17 -3.98
C GLU A 242 1.12 4.51 -3.31
N LEU A 243 1.41 5.53 -4.12
CA LEU A 243 1.72 6.88 -3.64
C LEU A 243 0.52 7.51 -2.93
N ALA A 244 -0.69 7.36 -3.46
CA ALA A 244 -1.89 7.88 -2.84
C ALA A 244 -2.25 7.11 -1.56
N GLU A 245 -2.12 5.79 -1.56
CA GLU A 245 -2.35 4.91 -0.41
C GLU A 245 -1.37 5.24 0.74
N PHE A 246 -0.10 5.50 0.44
CA PHE A 246 0.89 6.02 1.39
C PHE A 246 0.52 7.40 1.96
N MET A 247 0.06 8.33 1.11
CA MET A 247 -0.43 9.64 1.57
C MET A 247 -1.67 9.51 2.47
N ILE A 248 -2.56 8.56 2.20
CA ILE A 248 -3.74 8.28 3.02
C ILE A 248 -3.32 7.70 4.38
N GLY A 249 -2.36 6.79 4.42
CA GLY A 249 -1.77 6.27 5.66
C GLY A 249 -1.27 7.40 6.57
N PHE A 250 -0.55 8.39 6.02
CA PHE A 250 -0.19 9.60 6.77
C PHE A 250 -1.39 10.46 7.18
N GLY A 251 -2.40 10.62 6.31
CA GLY A 251 -3.64 11.34 6.64
C GLY A 251 -4.36 10.75 7.86
N PHE A 252 -4.45 9.42 7.94
CA PHE A 252 -4.99 8.70 9.10
C PHE A 252 -4.10 8.84 10.34
N LEU A 253 -2.78 8.68 10.21
CA LEU A 253 -1.83 8.81 11.32
C LEU A 253 -1.84 10.22 11.93
N PHE A 254 -1.79 11.27 11.11
CA PHE A 254 -1.82 12.65 11.57
C PHE A 254 -3.17 13.01 12.18
N THR A 255 -4.27 12.46 11.67
CA THR A 255 -5.59 12.54 12.30
C THR A 255 -5.61 11.89 13.67
N ALA A 256 -5.06 10.67 13.80
CA ALA A 256 -4.98 9.93 15.06
C ALA A 256 -4.14 10.68 16.10
N VAL A 257 -2.94 11.17 15.74
CA VAL A 257 -2.07 11.98 16.61
C VAL A 257 -2.79 13.24 17.08
N ARG A 258 -3.44 13.97 16.16
CA ARG A 258 -4.16 15.22 16.51
C ARG A 258 -5.36 14.96 17.42
N THR A 259 -6.01 13.80 17.27
CA THR A 259 -7.14 13.33 18.07
C THR A 259 -6.69 12.88 19.47
N ALA A 260 -5.61 12.11 19.57
CA ALA A 260 -5.03 11.69 20.84
C ALA A 260 -4.63 12.88 21.73
N ALA A 261 -4.24 14.02 21.13
CA ALA A 261 -3.96 15.26 21.83
C ALA A 261 -5.21 15.93 22.45
N LEU A 262 -6.42 15.73 21.89
CA LEU A 262 -7.68 16.19 22.51
C LEU A 262 -7.97 15.45 23.82
N PHE A 263 -7.55 14.17 23.87
CA PHE A 263 -7.65 13.31 25.04
C PHE A 263 -6.30 13.20 25.80
N GLY A 264 -5.38 14.15 25.64
CA GLY A 264 -4.12 14.22 26.42
C GLY A 264 -4.34 14.62 27.88
N PRO A 265 -3.40 14.35 28.80
CA PRO A 265 -3.38 15.02 30.10
C PRO A 265 -3.41 16.54 29.89
N ARG A 266 -4.31 17.24 30.57
CA ARG A 266 -4.29 18.71 30.59
C ARG A 266 -3.17 19.12 31.54
N GLU A 267 -1.99 19.41 31.02
CA GLU A 267 -1.03 20.25 31.75
C GLU A 267 -1.74 21.55 32.14
N ALA A 268 -1.56 21.96 33.40
CA ALA A 268 -2.41 22.91 34.12
C ALA A 268 -2.94 24.08 33.25
N GLY A 269 -4.23 24.01 32.89
CA GLY A 269 -4.99 25.11 32.29
C GLY A 269 -4.84 25.35 30.78
N GLY A 270 -3.97 24.65 30.05
CA GLY A 270 -3.67 24.96 28.64
C GLY A 270 -4.32 24.02 27.59
N PRO A 271 -4.70 24.51 26.39
CA PRO A 271 -4.83 23.65 25.21
C PRO A 271 -3.46 23.05 24.81
N PRO A 272 -3.41 21.88 24.15
CA PRO A 272 -2.14 21.27 23.76
C PRO A 272 -1.32 22.21 22.87
N GLN A 273 -0.08 22.47 23.26
CA GLN A 273 0.80 23.44 22.58
C GLN A 273 1.00 23.02 21.10
N PRO A 274 0.75 23.92 20.12
CA PRO A 274 0.80 23.57 18.71
C PRO A 274 2.19 23.09 18.26
N ARG A 275 3.27 23.60 18.89
CA ARG A 275 4.65 23.13 18.67
C ARG A 275 4.84 21.65 19.03
N ARG A 276 4.27 21.19 20.15
CA ARG A 276 4.39 19.77 20.56
C ARG A 276 3.66 18.86 19.59
N VAL A 277 2.45 19.23 19.15
CA VAL A 277 1.69 18.46 18.15
C VAL A 277 2.42 18.40 16.80
N ALA A 278 2.98 19.52 16.35
CA ALA A 278 3.80 19.56 15.13
C ALA A 278 5.05 18.67 15.23
N LEU A 279 5.75 18.70 16.38
CA LEU A 279 6.89 17.81 16.64
C LEU A 279 6.48 16.33 16.64
N THR A 280 5.36 15.96 17.27
CA THR A 280 4.85 14.58 17.24
C THR A 280 4.49 14.13 15.82
N ILE A 281 3.91 15.00 14.99
CA ILE A 281 3.63 14.72 13.57
C ILE A 281 4.94 14.49 12.80
N ALA A 282 5.95 15.34 12.97
CA ALA A 282 7.26 15.17 12.33
C ALA A 282 7.98 13.88 12.76
N LEU A 283 7.98 13.56 14.05
CA LEU A 283 8.58 12.33 14.58
C LEU A 283 7.82 11.08 14.11
N ALA A 284 6.49 11.13 14.02
CA ALA A 284 5.69 10.03 13.48
C ALA A 284 5.95 9.80 11.98
N TRP A 285 6.14 10.89 11.21
CA TRP A 285 6.51 10.83 9.81
C TRP A 285 7.91 10.22 9.60
N LEU A 286 8.92 10.70 10.34
CA LEU A 286 10.27 10.13 10.34
C LEU A 286 10.28 8.66 10.78
N LEU A 287 9.47 8.29 11.77
CA LEU A 287 9.35 6.91 12.23
C LEU A 287 8.84 6.01 11.11
N VAL A 288 7.72 6.35 10.47
CA VAL A 288 7.14 5.59 9.34
C VAL A 288 8.17 5.39 8.21
N LEU A 289 8.87 6.45 7.81
CA LEU A 289 9.92 6.33 6.79
C LEU A 289 11.06 5.41 7.23
N GLY A 290 11.54 5.57 8.46
CA GLY A 290 12.63 4.76 9.01
C GLY A 290 12.26 3.27 9.10
N VAL A 291 11.06 2.93 9.60
CA VAL A 291 10.62 1.53 9.67
C VAL A 291 10.20 0.97 8.31
N GLY A 292 9.69 1.80 7.39
CA GLY A 292 9.37 1.39 6.02
C GLY A 292 10.61 1.00 5.23
N ILE A 293 11.63 1.87 5.22
CA ILE A 293 12.93 1.60 4.59
C ILE A 293 13.64 0.41 5.28
N GLY A 294 13.57 0.34 6.62
CA GLY A 294 14.13 -0.76 7.40
C GLY A 294 13.50 -2.11 7.04
N ASN A 295 12.17 -2.20 7.01
CA ASN A 295 11.46 -3.42 6.61
C ASN A 295 11.75 -3.80 5.16
N ALA A 296 11.74 -2.84 4.22
CA ALA A 296 12.08 -3.12 2.82
C ALA A 296 13.51 -3.69 2.67
N ALA A 297 14.48 -3.24 3.48
CA ALA A 297 15.83 -3.81 3.50
C ALA A 297 15.88 -5.21 4.13
N ILE A 298 15.14 -5.45 5.21
CA ILE A 298 15.09 -6.75 5.92
C ILE A 298 14.34 -7.80 5.10
N SER A 299 13.19 -7.48 4.49
CA SER A 299 12.41 -8.41 3.67
C SER A 299 13.20 -8.88 2.45
N ARG A 300 13.94 -7.98 1.80
CA ARG A 300 14.85 -8.33 0.69
C ARG A 300 15.97 -9.28 1.13
N SER A 301 16.64 -8.98 2.25
CA SER A 301 17.76 -9.82 2.71
C SER A 301 17.28 -11.20 3.21
N ALA A 302 16.10 -11.27 3.82
CA ALA A 302 15.49 -12.52 4.28
C ALA A 302 15.15 -13.47 3.11
N ARG A 303 14.62 -12.96 1.99
CA ARG A 303 14.25 -13.80 0.84
C ARG A 303 15.45 -14.18 -0.03
N ALA A 304 16.40 -13.27 -0.25
CA ALA A 304 17.55 -13.47 -1.14
C ALA A 304 18.52 -14.60 -0.71
N GLY A 305 18.44 -15.10 0.53
CA GLY A 305 19.37 -16.08 1.07
C GLY A 305 19.21 -17.54 0.59
N ASN A 306 18.11 -17.90 -0.09
CA ASN A 306 17.82 -19.31 -0.38
C ASN A 306 18.13 -19.72 -1.83
N ALA A 307 19.37 -20.16 -2.06
CA ALA A 307 19.83 -20.64 -3.36
C ALA A 307 19.12 -21.92 -3.85
N ASP A 308 18.47 -22.69 -2.98
CA ASP A 308 17.78 -23.92 -3.36
C ASP A 308 16.44 -23.62 -4.01
N LEU A 309 15.68 -22.66 -3.46
CA LEU A 309 14.45 -22.14 -4.07
C LEU A 309 14.74 -21.51 -5.45
N VAL A 310 15.87 -20.80 -5.61
CA VAL A 310 16.29 -20.26 -6.91
C VAL A 310 16.60 -21.37 -7.93
N ARG A 311 17.23 -22.49 -7.52
CA ARG A 311 17.47 -23.64 -8.41
C ARG A 311 16.17 -24.34 -8.79
N GLN A 312 15.27 -24.55 -7.82
CA GLN A 312 13.94 -25.09 -8.05
C GLN A 312 13.15 -24.21 -9.04
N ALA A 313 13.13 -22.89 -8.83
CA ALA A 313 12.43 -21.97 -9.71
C ALA A 313 12.94 -22.03 -11.16
N LYS A 314 14.24 -22.23 -11.39
CA LYS A 314 14.83 -22.41 -12.74
C LYS A 314 14.35 -23.69 -13.41
N GLN A 315 14.32 -24.81 -12.67
CA GLN A 315 13.82 -26.10 -13.19
C GLN A 315 12.33 -26.01 -13.54
N GLU A 316 11.54 -25.34 -12.70
CA GLU A 316 10.12 -25.10 -12.92
C GLU A 316 9.86 -24.20 -14.14
N THR A 317 10.60 -23.10 -14.33
CA THR A 317 10.45 -22.23 -15.52
C THR A 317 10.93 -22.90 -16.81
N GLU A 318 11.95 -23.75 -16.74
CA GLU A 318 12.40 -24.54 -17.90
C GLU A 318 11.34 -25.58 -18.30
N ALA A 319 10.75 -26.29 -17.33
CA ALA A 319 9.65 -27.21 -17.58
C ALA A 319 8.44 -26.50 -18.21
N LEU A 320 8.08 -25.32 -17.70
CA LEU A 320 7.03 -24.47 -18.27
C LEU A 320 7.36 -24.02 -19.70
N ALA A 321 8.58 -23.54 -19.97
CA ALA A 321 8.97 -23.12 -21.32
C ALA A 321 8.90 -24.28 -22.32
N GLN A 322 9.36 -25.47 -21.91
CA GLN A 322 9.26 -26.69 -22.72
C GLN A 322 7.81 -27.11 -22.98
N ASP A 323 6.86 -26.80 -22.09
CA ASP A 323 5.43 -27.07 -22.34
C ASP A 323 4.84 -26.18 -23.43
N PHE A 324 5.22 -24.90 -23.50
CA PHE A 324 4.85 -24.03 -24.63
C PHE A 324 5.47 -24.53 -25.95
N LEU A 325 6.74 -24.94 -25.94
CA LEU A 325 7.43 -25.49 -27.11
C LEU A 325 6.85 -26.83 -27.57
N ASP A 326 6.56 -27.75 -26.65
CA ASP A 326 5.93 -29.04 -26.94
C ASP A 326 4.50 -28.88 -27.50
N TYR A 327 3.76 -27.86 -27.06
CA TYR A 327 2.46 -27.53 -27.65
C TYR A 327 2.63 -26.99 -29.08
N ALA A 328 3.47 -25.97 -29.28
CA ALA A 328 3.69 -25.35 -30.59
C ALA A 328 4.14 -26.39 -31.65
N ARG A 329 5.06 -27.29 -31.28
CA ARG A 329 5.51 -28.39 -32.15
C ARG A 329 4.40 -29.35 -32.58
N ARG A 330 3.39 -29.60 -31.74
CA ARG A 330 2.31 -30.58 -32.03
C ARG A 330 1.21 -30.03 -32.93
N TYR A 331 0.88 -28.75 -32.80
CA TYR A 331 -0.29 -28.16 -33.47
C TYR A 331 0.01 -27.51 -34.83
N ARG A 332 1.27 -27.50 -35.27
CA ARG A 332 1.70 -27.29 -36.67
C ARG A 332 1.37 -25.95 -37.35
N ASP A 333 0.73 -25.00 -36.66
CA ASP A 333 0.46 -23.65 -37.19
C ASP A 333 1.70 -22.73 -37.23
N GLY A 334 2.82 -23.11 -36.60
CA GLY A 334 4.06 -22.30 -36.55
C GLY A 334 4.00 -21.09 -35.61
N ASP A 335 2.79 -20.57 -35.35
CA ASP A 335 2.54 -19.44 -34.47
C ASP A 335 2.79 -19.73 -32.98
N LEU A 336 3.22 -18.69 -32.28
CA LEU A 336 3.35 -18.69 -30.84
C LEU A 336 1.99 -18.85 -30.17
N VAL A 337 1.93 -19.71 -29.14
CA VAL A 337 0.70 -19.95 -28.36
C VAL A 337 0.22 -18.68 -27.61
N THR A 338 1.09 -17.69 -27.51
CA THR A 338 0.92 -16.35 -26.91
C THR A 338 0.83 -15.29 -28.01
N GLY A 339 -0.01 -14.26 -27.85
CA GLY A 339 -0.03 -13.07 -28.74
C GLY A 339 0.82 -11.91 -28.20
N CYS A 340 1.23 -10.99 -29.07
CA CYS A 340 2.01 -9.79 -28.71
C CYS A 340 1.29 -8.93 -27.64
N GLY A 341 2.05 -8.22 -26.81
CA GLY A 341 1.51 -7.40 -25.72
C GLY A 341 0.93 -8.20 -24.54
N LEU A 342 1.23 -9.50 -24.46
CA LEU A 342 0.79 -10.35 -23.35
C LEU A 342 1.76 -10.21 -22.18
N HIS A 343 1.28 -9.73 -21.03
CA HIS A 343 1.95 -9.89 -19.74
C HIS A 343 0.92 -10.32 -18.70
N LYS A 344 0.95 -11.60 -18.26
CA LYS A 344 -0.06 -12.20 -17.37
C LYS A 344 0.50 -13.31 -16.49
N ARG A 345 -0.08 -13.43 -15.29
CA ARG A 345 0.05 -14.62 -14.42
C ARG A 345 -0.41 -15.88 -15.15
N LEU A 346 0.34 -16.98 -15.05
CA LEU A 346 0.14 -18.21 -15.82
C LEU A 346 -1.23 -18.85 -15.57
N TYR A 347 -1.70 -18.90 -14.33
CA TYR A 347 -3.03 -19.45 -14.02
C TYR A 347 -4.16 -18.64 -14.70
N ARG A 348 -4.08 -17.30 -14.65
CA ARG A 348 -5.05 -16.41 -15.33
C ARG A 348 -4.95 -16.52 -16.85
N TYR A 349 -3.74 -16.66 -17.42
CA TYR A 349 -3.53 -16.95 -18.84
C TYR A 349 -4.15 -18.30 -19.25
N MET A 350 -3.87 -19.37 -18.49
CA MET A 350 -4.40 -20.71 -18.72
C MET A 350 -5.93 -20.71 -18.71
N ARG A 351 -6.57 -20.09 -17.71
CA ARG A 351 -8.04 -19.98 -17.65
C ARG A 351 -8.61 -19.11 -18.78
N LYS A 352 -8.04 -17.93 -19.03
CA LYS A 352 -8.61 -16.98 -20.01
C LYS A 352 -8.53 -17.48 -21.46
N TYR A 353 -7.44 -18.16 -21.82
CA TYR A 353 -7.18 -18.61 -23.20
C TYR A 353 -7.33 -20.13 -23.39
N GLY A 354 -7.93 -20.84 -22.42
CA GLY A 354 -8.22 -22.27 -22.51
C GLY A 354 -6.98 -23.18 -22.63
N ARG A 355 -5.82 -22.75 -22.13
CA ARG A 355 -4.52 -23.41 -22.37
C ARG A 355 -4.29 -24.62 -21.45
N THR A 356 -5.19 -25.59 -21.53
CA THR A 356 -5.23 -26.80 -20.67
C THR A 356 -3.99 -27.69 -20.78
N PHE A 357 -3.14 -27.52 -21.81
CA PHE A 357 -1.89 -28.25 -21.96
C PHE A 357 -0.95 -28.07 -20.75
N LEU A 358 -0.95 -26.87 -20.13
CA LEU A 358 -0.13 -26.56 -18.96
C LEU A 358 -0.45 -27.45 -17.75
N ARG A 359 -1.71 -27.91 -17.60
CA ARG A 359 -2.13 -28.84 -16.53
C ARG A 359 -1.69 -30.30 -16.74
N ARG A 360 -1.14 -30.64 -17.91
CA ARG A 360 -0.68 -31.99 -18.28
C ARG A 360 0.77 -31.99 -18.79
N GLY A 361 1.44 -30.86 -18.60
CA GLY A 361 2.79 -30.61 -19.08
C GLY A 361 3.88 -31.26 -18.22
N ARG A 362 5.13 -30.98 -18.58
CA ARG A 362 6.34 -31.25 -17.82
C ARG A 362 6.27 -30.57 -16.47
N PHE A 363 5.79 -29.33 -16.38
CA PHE A 363 5.63 -28.63 -15.10
C PHE A 363 4.68 -29.38 -14.16
N ALA A 364 3.52 -29.81 -14.67
CA ALA A 364 2.57 -30.61 -13.88
C ALA A 364 3.16 -31.97 -13.43
N ARG A 365 4.06 -32.58 -14.23
CA ARG A 365 4.77 -33.82 -13.85
C ARG A 365 5.87 -33.61 -12.81
N LEU A 366 6.27 -32.37 -12.48
CA LEU A 366 7.18 -32.13 -11.35
C LEU A 366 6.55 -32.51 -10.00
N VAL A 367 5.22 -32.71 -9.94
CA VAL A 367 4.55 -33.27 -8.75
C VAL A 367 5.08 -34.68 -8.42
N GLU A 368 5.38 -35.49 -9.44
CA GLU A 368 6.03 -36.81 -9.29
C GLU A 368 7.46 -36.69 -8.72
N GLN A 369 8.05 -35.49 -8.74
CA GLN A 369 9.40 -35.17 -8.27
C GLN A 369 9.39 -34.34 -6.97
N GLY A 370 8.22 -34.17 -6.33
CA GLY A 370 8.07 -33.48 -5.04
C GLY A 370 7.60 -32.03 -5.09
N LEU A 371 7.21 -31.50 -6.27
CA LEU A 371 6.47 -30.23 -6.33
C LEU A 371 5.09 -30.40 -5.64
N PRO A 372 4.69 -29.54 -4.68
CA PRO A 372 3.35 -29.63 -4.09
C PRO A 372 2.26 -29.47 -5.16
N GLU A 373 1.31 -30.39 -5.20
CA GLU A 373 0.22 -30.43 -6.20
C GLU A 373 -0.54 -29.09 -6.28
N GLU A 374 -0.78 -28.47 -5.13
CA GLU A 374 -1.45 -27.17 -5.02
C GLU A 374 -0.63 -26.03 -5.65
N ARG A 375 0.72 -26.07 -5.57
CA ARG A 375 1.57 -25.12 -6.29
C ARG A 375 1.53 -25.36 -7.80
N ALA A 376 1.51 -26.62 -8.22
CA ALA A 376 1.39 -26.99 -9.62
C ALA A 376 0.05 -26.56 -10.24
N GLU A 377 -1.07 -26.73 -9.52
CA GLU A 377 -2.40 -26.35 -10.01
C GLU A 377 -2.55 -24.85 -10.26
N PHE A 378 -2.00 -24.02 -9.36
CA PHE A 378 -2.13 -22.56 -9.40
C PHE A 378 -0.91 -21.84 -10.01
N PHE A 379 0.05 -22.60 -10.55
CA PHE A 379 1.30 -22.11 -11.14
C PHE A 379 2.05 -21.16 -10.19
N LEU A 380 2.29 -21.63 -8.97
CA LEU A 380 2.99 -20.88 -7.93
C LEU A 380 4.47 -21.27 -7.83
N ASP A 381 5.32 -20.26 -7.80
CA ASP A 381 6.76 -20.39 -7.60
C ASP A 381 7.12 -20.82 -6.17
N PRO A 382 8.41 -21.08 -5.87
CA PRO A 382 8.83 -21.58 -4.56
C PRO A 382 8.61 -20.62 -3.38
N TRP A 383 8.26 -19.35 -3.63
CA TRP A 383 7.87 -18.36 -2.61
C TRP A 383 6.34 -18.20 -2.50
N ASN A 384 5.57 -19.07 -3.17
CA ASN A 384 4.10 -19.02 -3.30
C ASN A 384 3.58 -17.77 -4.03
N ASN A 385 4.39 -17.15 -4.88
CA ASN A 385 3.97 -16.10 -5.80
C ASN A 385 3.60 -16.71 -7.17
N PRO A 386 2.69 -16.11 -7.96
CA PRO A 386 2.31 -16.67 -9.25
C PRO A 386 3.40 -16.48 -10.31
N TYR A 387 3.71 -17.54 -11.06
CA TYR A 387 4.48 -17.45 -12.29
C TYR A 387 3.79 -16.60 -13.35
N TRP A 388 4.58 -15.99 -14.22
CA TRP A 388 4.15 -15.11 -15.31
C TRP A 388 4.57 -15.65 -16.67
N VAL A 389 3.82 -15.26 -17.70
CA VAL A 389 4.21 -15.33 -19.11
C VAL A 389 4.23 -13.92 -19.69
N ARG A 390 5.28 -13.62 -20.45
CA ARG A 390 5.43 -12.39 -21.21
C ARG A 390 5.63 -12.72 -22.68
N HIS A 391 4.95 -12.00 -23.58
CA HIS A 391 5.20 -11.95 -25.02
C HIS A 391 5.13 -10.50 -25.48
N TYR A 392 6.24 -9.99 -25.98
CA TYR A 392 6.35 -8.62 -26.48
C TYR A 392 6.99 -8.60 -27.87
N CYS A 393 6.53 -7.66 -28.68
CA CYS A 393 6.85 -7.51 -30.08
C CYS A 393 7.07 -6.04 -30.34
N ASP A 394 8.19 -5.74 -30.98
CA ASP A 394 8.64 -4.42 -31.38
C ASP A 394 9.03 -4.56 -32.85
N VAL A 395 8.01 -4.46 -33.70
CA VAL A 395 8.00 -4.64 -35.16
C VAL A 395 7.42 -3.37 -35.75
N GLU A 396 8.15 -2.74 -36.67
CA GLU A 396 7.80 -1.40 -37.15
C GLU A 396 6.78 -1.37 -38.30
N ASP A 397 6.59 -2.47 -39.06
CA ASP A 397 5.76 -2.39 -40.28
C ASP A 397 5.11 -3.70 -40.77
N ASP A 398 4.09 -3.52 -41.62
CA ASP A 398 3.23 -4.53 -42.26
C ASP A 398 3.90 -5.22 -43.49
N ASP A 399 5.18 -5.64 -43.39
CA ASP A 399 5.80 -6.52 -44.41
C ASP A 399 5.65 -8.02 -44.03
N PRO A 400 4.68 -8.75 -44.64
CA PRO A 400 4.45 -10.16 -44.35
C PRO A 400 5.54 -11.10 -44.85
N GLN A 401 6.58 -10.62 -45.56
CA GLN A 401 7.69 -11.45 -46.05
C GLN A 401 8.95 -11.31 -45.18
N HIS A 402 9.22 -10.16 -44.57
CA HIS A 402 10.45 -9.91 -43.78
C HIS A 402 10.23 -8.99 -42.55
N PRO A 403 9.54 -9.46 -41.50
CA PRO A 403 9.34 -8.67 -40.28
C PRO A 403 10.67 -8.39 -39.57
N GLN A 404 11.19 -7.16 -39.73
CA GLN A 404 12.37 -6.69 -39.01
C GLN A 404 11.93 -6.13 -37.65
N GLY A 405 12.16 -6.89 -36.58
CA GLY A 405 11.77 -6.47 -35.24
C GLY A 405 12.27 -7.41 -34.14
N ARG A 406 12.07 -6.97 -32.90
CA ARG A 406 12.43 -7.72 -31.69
C ARG A 406 11.20 -8.43 -31.15
N ILE A 407 11.32 -9.75 -30.94
CA ILE A 407 10.29 -10.55 -30.28
C ILE A 407 10.90 -11.23 -29.06
N SER A 408 10.24 -11.09 -27.91
CA SER A 408 10.57 -11.81 -26.69
C SER A 408 9.37 -12.62 -26.23
N VAL A 409 9.58 -13.89 -25.90
CA VAL A 409 8.61 -14.71 -25.16
C VAL A 409 9.34 -15.43 -24.04
N PHE A 410 8.89 -15.25 -22.81
CA PHE A 410 9.48 -15.92 -21.65
C PHE A 410 8.45 -16.21 -20.56
N VAL A 411 8.72 -17.28 -19.80
CA VAL A 411 8.03 -17.59 -18.54
C VAL A 411 8.97 -17.36 -17.38
N TYR A 412 8.50 -16.72 -16.32
CA TYR A 412 9.35 -16.28 -15.22
C TYR A 412 8.60 -16.05 -13.91
N SER A 413 9.35 -15.97 -12.82
CA SER A 413 8.96 -15.50 -11.49
C SER A 413 9.78 -14.24 -11.17
N PHE A 414 9.23 -13.35 -10.33
CA PHE A 414 9.93 -12.19 -9.77
C PHE A 414 10.99 -12.56 -8.70
N GLY A 415 11.36 -13.85 -8.63
CA GLY A 415 12.47 -14.33 -7.84
C GLY A 415 12.32 -14.12 -6.33
N PRO A 416 13.43 -14.13 -5.60
CA PRO A 416 13.44 -13.92 -4.16
C PRO A 416 12.94 -12.53 -3.75
N ASN A 417 13.33 -11.45 -4.44
CA ASN A 417 13.02 -10.11 -3.97
C ASN A 417 11.60 -9.62 -4.35
N ALA A 418 10.90 -10.32 -5.24
CA ALA A 418 9.55 -10.04 -5.74
C ALA A 418 9.38 -8.71 -6.53
N LYS A 419 10.47 -8.08 -6.97
CA LYS A 419 10.46 -6.85 -7.78
C LYS A 419 10.18 -7.13 -9.24
N ARG A 420 9.69 -6.12 -9.94
CA ARG A 420 9.56 -6.11 -11.41
C ARG A 420 10.88 -5.70 -12.06
N ASP A 421 11.94 -6.48 -11.87
CA ASP A 421 13.27 -6.17 -12.41
C ASP A 421 13.36 -6.47 -13.93
N SER A 422 12.67 -7.50 -14.42
CA SER A 422 12.59 -7.83 -15.85
C SER A 422 11.96 -6.73 -16.70
N THR A 423 12.59 -6.44 -17.84
CA THR A 423 12.06 -5.52 -18.87
C THR A 423 11.37 -6.27 -20.00
N ASP A 424 10.93 -5.53 -21.01
CA ASP A 424 10.16 -6.05 -22.13
C ASP A 424 10.85 -7.14 -22.94
N PHE A 425 12.18 -7.14 -22.99
CA PHE A 425 12.97 -8.11 -23.74
C PHE A 425 13.87 -8.98 -22.87
N GLU A 426 14.00 -8.67 -21.57
CA GLU A 426 15.08 -9.20 -20.75
C GLU A 426 14.63 -9.54 -19.33
N ILE A 427 14.87 -10.80 -18.95
CA ILE A 427 14.89 -11.21 -17.55
C ILE A 427 16.13 -10.57 -16.89
N ARG A 428 15.94 -9.85 -15.78
CA ARG A 428 16.97 -9.06 -15.09
C ARG A 428 16.85 -9.17 -13.57
N GLY A 429 17.82 -8.60 -12.84
CA GLY A 429 17.81 -8.63 -11.37
C GLY A 429 18.06 -10.03 -10.84
N ASP A 430 17.24 -10.46 -9.89
CA ASP A 430 17.16 -11.85 -9.42
C ASP A 430 15.90 -12.59 -9.91
N ASP A 431 15.16 -12.01 -10.88
CA ASP A 431 14.06 -12.68 -11.57
C ASP A 431 14.54 -14.01 -12.18
N VAL A 432 13.70 -15.04 -12.04
CA VAL A 432 14.03 -16.39 -12.47
C VAL A 432 13.11 -16.79 -13.61
N GLY A 433 13.65 -17.06 -14.80
CA GLY A 433 12.85 -17.44 -15.95
C GLY A 433 13.62 -18.08 -17.09
N THR A 434 12.85 -18.47 -18.11
CA THR A 434 13.34 -19.16 -19.30
C THR A 434 12.64 -18.59 -20.54
N TYR A 435 13.42 -18.27 -21.57
CA TYR A 435 12.88 -17.85 -22.86
C TYR A 435 12.27 -19.05 -23.60
N ILE A 436 11.09 -18.81 -24.17
CA ILE A 436 10.43 -19.69 -25.13
C ILE A 436 10.86 -19.29 -26.55
N LEU A 437 11.02 -17.98 -26.79
CA LEU A 437 11.56 -17.42 -28.03
C LEU A 437 12.29 -16.11 -27.71
N ARG A 438 13.43 -15.87 -28.36
CA ARG A 438 14.04 -14.54 -28.43
C ARG A 438 14.57 -14.28 -29.84
N VAL A 439 13.91 -13.37 -30.56
CA VAL A 439 14.34 -12.88 -31.87
C VAL A 439 14.99 -11.51 -31.68
N ARG A 440 16.19 -11.34 -32.25
CA ARG A 440 16.97 -10.11 -32.23
C ARG A 440 16.92 -9.41 -33.60
N PRO A 441 17.27 -8.10 -33.69
CA PRO A 441 17.22 -7.34 -34.95
C PRO A 441 18.14 -7.89 -36.06
N ASP A 442 19.14 -8.69 -35.69
CA ASP A 442 20.06 -9.38 -36.60
C ASP A 442 19.49 -10.72 -37.15
N GLY A 443 18.21 -11.03 -36.85
CA GLY A 443 17.55 -12.28 -37.24
C GLY A 443 18.01 -13.50 -36.44
N ALA A 444 18.93 -13.35 -35.49
CA ALA A 444 19.46 -14.48 -34.72
C ALA A 444 18.45 -14.95 -33.66
N GLN A 445 18.00 -16.20 -33.79
CA GLN A 445 17.27 -16.91 -32.74
C GLN A 445 18.25 -17.51 -31.72
N LYS A 446 17.90 -17.47 -30.43
CA LYS A 446 18.61 -18.14 -29.32
C LYS A 446 17.63 -18.79 -28.36
#